data_AF-W4QK02-F1
#
_entry.id   AF-W4QK02-F1
#
_cell.length_a   1.000
_cell.length_b   1.000
_cell.length_c   1.000
_cell.angle_alpha   90.00
_cell.angle_beta   90.00
_cell.angle_gamma   90.00
#
_symmetry.space_group_name_H-M   'P 1'
#
loop_
_entity.id
_entity.type
_entity.pdbx_description
1 polymer ?
#
loop_
_entity_poly.entity_id
_entity_poly.type
_entity_poly.pdbx_seq_one_letter_code
_entity_poly.pdbx_strand_id
1 'polypeptide(L)'
;MSTWVEKMIEEYSEAEKNLKGYRESLNKEESEPVEGWTELEEEFDEKSVVGGMVSDLSYSLQWLKRGRRPGNRRGADRRSVYQRTALLDMDLFPSLQLDEGERSLGDHDKRALVDILWELSNRERQCYILHMCYGMSYAEVSRELGITRSSVQKFVERAKNKINKKIS
;
A
#
# COMPACT_ATOMS: atom_id res chain seq x y z
N MET A 1 14.39 21.55 -2.88
CA MET A 1 15.09 20.45 -2.17
C MET A 1 15.36 19.37 -3.21
N SER A 2 16.63 19.03 -3.44
CA SER A 2 16.95 17.94 -4.36
C SER A 2 16.63 16.59 -3.72
N THR A 3 15.91 15.73 -4.42
CA THR A 3 15.55 14.40 -3.93
C THR A 3 16.75 13.46 -3.96
N TRP A 4 16.77 12.43 -3.11
CA TRP A 4 17.86 11.44 -3.12
C TRP A 4 18.01 10.73 -4.48
N VAL A 5 16.90 10.60 -5.22
CA VAL A 5 16.86 10.03 -6.58
C VAL A 5 17.60 10.91 -7.58
N GLU A 6 17.44 12.24 -7.51
CA GLU A 6 18.16 13.17 -8.37
C GLU A 6 19.67 13.07 -8.18
N LYS A 7 20.13 13.02 -6.92
CA LYS A 7 21.55 12.82 -6.59
C LYS A 7 22.09 11.51 -7.16
N MET A 8 21.35 10.41 -7.02
CA MET A 8 21.77 9.13 -7.60
C MET A 8 21.77 9.14 -9.12
N ILE A 9 20.83 9.84 -9.77
CA ILE A 9 20.84 9.96 -11.24
C ILE A 9 22.09 10.70 -11.70
N GLU A 10 22.50 11.76 -10.99
CA GLU A 10 23.72 12.51 -11.28
C GLU A 10 24.97 11.61 -11.10
N GLU A 11 25.12 10.99 -9.93
CA GLU A 11 26.26 10.10 -9.62
C GLU A 11 26.40 8.95 -10.62
N TYR A 12 25.30 8.27 -10.95
CA TYR A 12 25.32 7.13 -11.86
C TYR A 12 25.55 7.57 -13.30
N SER A 13 25.08 8.77 -13.68
CA SER A 13 25.34 9.32 -15.01
C SER A 13 26.81 9.73 -15.17
N GLU A 14 27.44 10.22 -14.11
CA GLU A 14 28.86 10.51 -14.09
C GLU A 14 29.69 9.22 -14.17
N ALA A 15 29.34 8.21 -13.39
CA ALA A 15 29.98 6.89 -13.43
C ALA A 15 29.85 6.22 -14.82
N GLU A 16 28.67 6.26 -15.44
CA GLU A 16 28.45 5.72 -16.80
C GLU A 16 29.35 6.44 -17.83
N LYS A 17 29.51 7.77 -17.70
CA LYS A 17 30.37 8.56 -18.58
C LYS A 17 31.85 8.20 -18.41
N ASN A 18 32.31 8.04 -17.16
CA ASN A 18 33.69 7.66 -16.86
C ASN A 18 34.02 6.27 -17.41
N LEU A 19 33.14 5.29 -17.24
CA LEU A 19 33.32 3.93 -17.77
C LEU A 19 33.27 3.89 -19.30
N LYS A 20 32.43 4.70 -19.95
CA LYS A 20 32.44 4.84 -21.41
C LYS A 20 33.77 5.41 -21.91
N GLY A 21 34.28 6.45 -21.25
CA GLY A 21 35.60 7.01 -21.57
C GLY A 21 36.74 6.00 -21.38
N TYR A 22 36.70 5.23 -20.30
CA TYR A 22 37.67 4.16 -20.03
C TYR A 22 37.60 3.03 -21.06
N ARG A 23 36.40 2.62 -21.46
CA ARG A 23 36.20 1.64 -22.53
C ARG A 23 36.79 2.11 -23.86
N GLU A 24 36.67 3.41 -24.16
CA GLU A 24 37.24 4.00 -25.37
C GLU A 24 38.77 4.10 -25.33
N SER A 25 39.40 4.26 -24.15
CA SER A 25 40.86 4.20 -24.04
C SER A 25 41.40 2.80 -24.27
N LEU A 26 40.71 1.75 -23.78
CA LEU A 26 41.10 0.35 -24.04
C LEU A 26 41.09 0.02 -25.54
N ASN A 27 40.14 0.56 -26.31
CA ASN A 27 40.10 0.41 -27.77
C ASN A 27 41.33 0.98 -28.50
N LYS A 28 42.04 1.95 -27.91
CA LYS A 28 43.23 2.57 -28.52
C LYS A 28 44.51 1.81 -28.20
N GLU A 29 44.55 1.05 -27.11
CA GLU A 29 45.72 0.27 -26.70
C GLU A 29 45.75 -1.12 -27.38
N GLU A 30 44.59 -1.68 -27.74
CA GLU A 30 44.44 -2.98 -28.43
C GLU A 30 44.90 -3.01 -29.91
N SER A 31 45.50 -1.93 -30.47
CA SER A 31 45.77 -1.82 -31.91
C SER A 31 47.14 -2.30 -32.40
N GLU A 32 47.94 -2.97 -31.58
CA GLU A 32 49.21 -3.58 -32.01
C GLU A 32 49.11 -5.11 -31.93
N PRO A 33 49.06 -5.85 -33.06
CA PRO A 33 49.05 -7.30 -33.02
C PRO A 33 50.46 -7.79 -32.69
N VAL A 34 50.69 -8.13 -31.42
CA VAL A 34 51.93 -8.81 -31.02
C VAL A 34 51.81 -10.28 -31.43
N GLU A 35 52.58 -10.67 -32.46
CA GLU A 35 52.72 -12.07 -32.88
C GLU A 35 53.32 -12.91 -31.74
N GLY A 36 52.50 -13.80 -31.16
CA GLY A 36 52.98 -14.81 -30.23
C GLY A 36 51.94 -15.19 -29.17
N TRP A 37 51.05 -16.12 -29.50
CA TRP A 37 50.28 -16.89 -28.52
C TRP A 37 51.26 -17.58 -27.54
N THR A 38 51.03 -17.79 -26.25
CA THR A 38 49.82 -18.15 -25.52
C THR A 38 50.23 -18.18 -24.04
N GLU A 39 49.42 -17.67 -23.12
CA GLU A 39 49.16 -18.30 -21.80
C GLU A 39 48.22 -17.40 -20.99
N LEU A 40 47.10 -17.99 -20.54
CA LEU A 40 46.01 -17.43 -19.71
C LEU A 40 44.77 -16.91 -20.45
N GLU A 41 44.09 -17.83 -21.14
CA GLU A 41 42.71 -17.72 -21.67
C GLU A 41 41.61 -17.53 -20.59
N GLU A 42 41.90 -16.91 -19.45
CA GLU A 42 40.90 -16.57 -18.42
C GLU A 42 40.96 -15.09 -17.98
N GLU A 43 41.67 -14.25 -18.72
CA GLU A 43 41.51 -12.81 -18.57
C GLU A 43 40.21 -12.44 -19.29
N PHE A 44 39.11 -12.31 -18.54
CA PHE A 44 37.89 -11.72 -19.08
C PHE A 44 38.29 -10.43 -19.77
N ASP A 45 38.15 -10.39 -21.10
CA ASP A 45 38.41 -9.21 -21.93
C ASP A 45 37.91 -7.98 -21.17
N GLU A 46 38.83 -7.15 -20.69
CA GLU A 46 38.53 -6.06 -19.75
C GLU A 46 37.46 -5.14 -20.36
N LYS A 47 37.46 -5.03 -21.68
CA LYS A 47 36.45 -4.34 -22.49
C LYS A 47 35.07 -4.97 -22.40
N SER A 48 34.98 -6.30 -22.36
CA SER A 48 33.74 -7.05 -22.12
C SER A 48 33.21 -6.79 -20.71
N VAL A 49 34.10 -6.81 -19.70
CA VAL A 49 33.75 -6.52 -18.30
C VAL A 49 33.22 -5.10 -18.14
N VAL A 50 33.97 -4.10 -18.63
CA VAL A 50 33.57 -2.69 -18.62
C VAL A 50 32.29 -2.49 -19.43
N GLY A 51 32.11 -3.25 -20.52
CA GLY A 51 30.89 -3.25 -21.30
C GLY A 51 29.66 -3.76 -20.54
N GLY A 52 29.83 -4.78 -19.70
CA GLY A 52 28.80 -5.24 -18.76
C GLY A 52 28.45 -4.15 -17.75
N MET A 53 29.46 -3.54 -17.12
CA MET A 53 29.26 -2.47 -16.12
C MET A 53 28.49 -1.27 -16.69
N VAL A 54 28.83 -0.82 -17.91
CA VAL A 54 28.10 0.26 -18.60
C VAL A 54 26.63 -0.13 -18.84
N SER A 55 26.39 -1.39 -19.24
CA SER A 55 25.03 -1.88 -19.50
C SER A 55 24.18 -1.92 -18.24
N ASP A 56 24.76 -2.35 -17.12
CA ASP A 56 24.10 -2.39 -15.81
C ASP A 56 23.78 -1.00 -15.27
N LEU A 57 24.72 -0.05 -15.40
CA LEU A 57 24.46 1.35 -15.06
C LEU A 57 23.39 1.97 -15.94
N SER A 58 23.40 1.70 -17.24
CA SER A 58 22.38 2.20 -18.17
C SER A 58 20.99 1.63 -17.84
N TYR A 59 20.91 0.36 -17.47
CA TYR A 59 19.67 -0.28 -17.02
C TYR A 59 19.15 0.35 -15.73
N SER A 60 20.03 0.57 -14.75
CA SER A 60 19.72 1.20 -13.47
C SER A 60 19.27 2.66 -13.64
N LEU A 61 19.97 3.43 -14.48
CA LEU A 61 19.59 4.81 -14.83
C LEU A 61 18.22 4.88 -15.50
N GLN A 62 17.88 3.92 -16.37
CA GLN A 62 16.55 3.90 -16.97
C GLN A 62 15.45 3.62 -15.94
N TRP A 63 15.71 2.78 -14.94
CA TRP A 63 14.81 2.58 -13.80
C TRP A 63 14.64 3.87 -12.99
N LEU A 64 15.74 4.51 -12.59
CA LEU A 64 15.71 5.73 -11.78
C LEU A 64 15.01 6.89 -12.51
N LYS A 65 15.26 7.06 -13.82
CA LYS A 65 14.65 8.14 -14.63
C LYS A 65 13.18 7.92 -14.96
N ARG A 66 12.76 6.67 -15.23
CA ARG A 66 11.39 6.37 -15.68
C ARG A 66 10.47 5.83 -14.59
N GLY A 67 11.03 5.35 -13.48
CA GLY A 67 10.31 4.62 -12.44
C GLY A 67 9.66 3.33 -12.93
N ARG A 68 10.20 2.71 -14.00
CA ARG A 68 9.60 1.57 -14.70
C ARG A 68 10.67 0.61 -15.20
N ARG A 69 10.32 -0.67 -15.29
CA ARG A 69 11.17 -1.69 -15.92
C ARG A 69 11.53 -1.32 -17.36
N PRO A 70 12.83 -1.14 -17.68
CA PRO A 70 13.32 -0.95 -19.04
C PRO A 70 12.90 -2.12 -19.94
N GLY A 71 12.49 -1.83 -21.18
CA GLY A 71 12.14 -2.86 -22.18
C GLY A 71 10.70 -3.37 -22.16
N ASN A 72 9.86 -2.98 -21.19
CA ASN A 72 8.49 -3.48 -21.14
C ASN A 72 7.51 -2.62 -21.99
N ARG A 73 6.98 -3.16 -23.09
CA ARG A 73 6.07 -2.45 -24.02
C ARG A 73 4.62 -2.31 -23.52
N ARG A 74 4.19 -3.15 -22.57
CA ARG A 74 2.85 -3.11 -21.95
C ARG A 74 2.99 -3.16 -20.43
N GLY A 75 2.98 -2.00 -19.78
CA GLY A 75 3.01 -1.92 -18.32
C GLY A 75 1.62 -2.12 -17.73
N ALA A 76 1.43 -3.22 -16.98
CA ALA A 76 0.24 -3.46 -16.15
C ALA A 76 0.14 -2.49 -14.94
N ASP A 77 1.16 -1.66 -14.70
CA ASP A 77 1.30 -0.87 -13.47
C ASP A 77 0.62 0.49 -13.45
N ARG A 78 0.26 1.07 -14.61
CA ARG A 78 -0.25 2.47 -14.62
C ARG A 78 -1.59 2.64 -13.90
N ARG A 79 -2.38 1.58 -13.77
CA ARG A 79 -3.63 1.64 -13.00
C ARG A 79 -3.50 0.91 -11.68
N SER A 80 -2.89 -0.26 -11.66
CA SER A 80 -3.06 -1.16 -10.53
C SER A 80 -2.21 -0.84 -9.30
N VAL A 81 -1.01 -0.25 -9.45
CA VAL A 81 -0.19 0.13 -8.29
C VAL A 81 -0.70 1.45 -7.73
N TYR A 82 -0.71 2.53 -8.50
CA TYR A 82 -1.23 3.81 -7.99
C TYR A 82 -2.69 3.75 -7.50
N GLN A 83 -3.59 2.98 -8.12
CA GLN A 83 -4.95 2.81 -7.58
C GLN A 83 -5.01 1.93 -6.32
N ARG A 84 -4.14 0.92 -6.17
CA ARG A 84 -4.11 0.09 -4.95
C ARG A 84 -3.35 0.76 -3.81
N THR A 85 -2.30 1.52 -4.12
CA THR A 85 -1.42 2.17 -3.13
C THR A 85 -1.88 3.57 -2.75
N ALA A 86 -2.71 4.24 -3.57
CA ALA A 86 -3.34 5.51 -3.16
C ALA A 86 -4.22 5.37 -1.90
N LEU A 87 -4.70 4.16 -1.60
CA LEU A 87 -5.44 3.86 -0.36
C LEU A 87 -4.52 3.55 0.84
N LEU A 88 -3.21 3.38 0.61
CA LEU A 88 -2.21 3.03 1.62
C LEU A 88 -1.34 4.22 2.03
N ASP A 89 -1.33 5.29 1.24
CA ASP A 89 -0.56 6.50 1.51
C ASP A 89 -1.37 7.43 2.42
N MET A 90 -1.13 7.33 3.73
CA MET A 90 -1.84 8.10 4.77
C MET A 90 -1.59 9.61 4.66
N ASP A 91 -0.50 10.01 3.99
CA ASP A 91 -0.13 11.42 3.74
C ASP A 91 -0.80 11.99 2.46
N LEU A 92 -1.26 11.12 1.56
CA LEU A 92 -1.98 11.51 0.33
C LEU A 92 -3.49 11.67 0.57
N PHE A 93 -4.01 11.09 1.64
CA PHE A 93 -5.28 11.54 2.17
C PHE A 93 -5.05 12.98 2.65
N PRO A 94 -5.75 14.00 2.12
CA PRO A 94 -5.93 15.21 2.91
C PRO A 94 -6.39 14.70 4.26
N SER A 95 -5.66 15.00 5.35
CA SER A 95 -6.05 14.61 6.71
C SER A 95 -7.54 14.75 6.72
N LEU A 96 -8.26 13.62 6.78
CA LEU A 96 -9.70 13.64 6.62
C LEU A 96 -10.12 14.39 7.86
N GLN A 97 -10.25 15.72 7.71
CA GLN A 97 -10.79 16.63 8.69
C GLN A 97 -12.26 16.30 8.65
N LEU A 98 -12.56 15.09 9.13
CA LEU A 98 -13.79 14.72 9.76
C LEU A 98 -13.82 15.54 11.04
N ASP A 99 -13.86 16.87 10.88
CA ASP A 99 -14.69 17.71 11.73
C ASP A 99 -16.14 17.33 11.41
N GLU A 100 -16.46 16.04 11.58
CA GLU A 100 -17.77 15.64 12.06
C GLU A 100 -17.78 16.10 13.50
N GLY A 101 -17.83 17.42 13.71
CA GLY A 101 -17.92 18.01 15.04
C GLY A 101 -18.99 17.21 15.76
N GLU A 102 -18.62 16.65 16.93
CA GLU A 102 -19.47 15.71 17.66
C GLU A 102 -20.90 16.23 17.59
N ARG A 103 -21.76 15.52 16.84
CA ARG A 103 -23.17 15.89 16.80
C ARG A 103 -23.68 15.68 18.20
N SER A 104 -23.68 16.74 19.00
CA SER A 104 -24.17 16.69 20.36
C SER A 104 -25.65 16.39 20.25
N LEU A 105 -26.05 15.16 20.61
CA LEU A 105 -27.45 14.79 20.68
C LEU A 105 -28.15 15.81 21.59
N GLY A 106 -29.17 16.48 21.05
CA GLY A 106 -29.99 17.38 21.85
C GLY A 106 -30.70 16.59 22.95
N ASP A 107 -31.14 17.26 24.02
CA ASP A 107 -31.85 16.59 25.12
C ASP A 107 -33.15 15.91 24.65
N HIS A 108 -33.75 16.43 23.58
CA HIS A 108 -34.89 15.80 22.92
C HIS A 108 -34.53 14.41 22.35
N ASP A 109 -33.41 14.31 21.62
CA ASP A 109 -32.97 13.07 20.98
C ASP A 109 -32.54 12.04 22.01
N LYS A 110 -31.90 12.49 23.10
CA LYS A 110 -31.57 11.62 24.24
C LYS A 110 -32.82 11.02 24.88
N ARG A 111 -33.88 11.81 25.08
CA ARG A 111 -35.16 11.32 25.62
C ARG A 111 -35.81 10.33 24.67
N ALA A 112 -35.86 10.65 23.38
CA ALA A 112 -36.39 9.75 22.36
C ALA A 112 -35.64 8.40 22.33
N LEU A 113 -34.30 8.42 22.46
CA LEU A 113 -33.50 7.20 22.58
C LEU A 113 -33.86 6.37 23.82
N VAL A 114 -34.01 7.02 24.98
CA VAL A 114 -34.39 6.35 26.23
C VAL A 114 -35.77 5.70 26.09
N ASP A 115 -36.74 6.42 25.52
CA ASP A 115 -38.10 5.91 25.31
C ASP A 115 -38.11 4.69 24.40
N ILE A 116 -37.37 4.72 23.29
CA ILE A 116 -37.24 3.60 22.36
C ILE A 116 -36.58 2.40 23.06
N LEU A 117 -35.51 2.61 23.82
CA LEU A 117 -34.81 1.54 24.53
C LEU A 117 -35.63 0.94 25.67
N TRP A 118 -36.58 1.69 26.24
CA TRP A 118 -37.46 1.22 27.31
C TRP A 118 -38.53 0.22 26.82
N GLU A 119 -38.93 0.30 25.55
CA GLU A 119 -39.90 -0.64 24.96
C GLU A 119 -39.31 -2.01 24.57
N LEU A 120 -37.99 -2.08 24.52
CA LEU A 120 -37.28 -3.33 24.33
C LEU A 120 -37.35 -4.16 25.62
N SER A 121 -37.59 -5.46 25.50
CA SER A 121 -37.43 -6.35 26.65
C SER A 121 -35.97 -6.36 27.11
N ASN A 122 -35.71 -6.72 28.37
CA ASN A 122 -34.36 -6.76 28.92
C ASN A 122 -33.38 -7.57 28.05
N ARG A 123 -33.82 -8.71 27.50
CA ARG A 123 -32.99 -9.55 26.62
C ARG A 123 -32.80 -8.97 25.23
N GLU A 124 -33.85 -8.36 24.65
CA GLU A 124 -33.75 -7.64 23.38
C GLU A 124 -32.78 -6.46 23.48
N ARG A 125 -32.93 -5.63 24.49
CA ARG A 125 -32.07 -4.47 24.76
C ARG A 125 -30.62 -4.89 24.94
N GLN A 126 -30.37 -5.90 25.77
CA GLN A 126 -29.01 -6.36 26.05
C GLN A 126 -28.33 -6.96 24.82
N CYS A 127 -29.03 -7.80 24.05
CA CYS A 127 -28.48 -8.35 22.81
C CYS A 127 -28.25 -7.27 21.75
N TYR A 128 -29.16 -6.29 21.65
CA TYR A 128 -29.06 -5.19 20.69
C TYR A 128 -27.86 -4.29 20.99
N ILE A 129 -27.66 -3.89 22.25
CA ILE A 129 -26.53 -3.03 22.66
C ILE A 129 -25.19 -3.75 22.45
N LEU A 130 -25.06 -5.01 22.89
CA LEU A 130 -23.82 -5.77 22.73
C LEU A 130 -23.44 -5.95 21.25
N HIS A 131 -24.42 -6.15 20.38
CA HIS A 131 -24.15 -6.30 18.95
C HIS A 131 -23.92 -4.96 18.22
N MET A 132 -24.82 -3.98 18.42
CA MET A 132 -24.85 -2.75 17.62
C MET A 132 -23.93 -1.66 18.17
N CYS A 133 -23.77 -1.56 19.49
CA CYS A 133 -22.91 -0.54 20.12
C CYS A 133 -21.49 -1.06 20.34
N TYR A 134 -21.34 -2.29 20.84
CA TYR A 134 -20.04 -2.88 21.13
C TYR A 134 -19.45 -3.72 19.97
N GLY A 135 -20.19 -3.91 18.88
CA GLY A 135 -19.70 -4.61 17.69
C GLY A 135 -19.49 -6.12 17.87
N MET A 136 -20.00 -6.72 18.95
CA MET A 136 -19.83 -8.15 19.21
C MET A 136 -20.59 -9.00 18.19
N SER A 137 -19.99 -10.11 17.77
CA SER A 137 -20.66 -11.11 16.95
C SER A 137 -21.77 -11.84 17.72
N TYR A 138 -22.75 -12.41 17.02
CA TYR A 138 -23.81 -13.20 17.69
C TYR A 138 -23.26 -14.39 18.49
N ALA A 139 -22.10 -14.93 18.11
CA ALA A 139 -21.45 -16.01 18.85
C ALA A 139 -20.79 -15.51 20.15
N GLU A 140 -20.22 -14.30 20.15
CA GLU A 140 -19.68 -13.67 21.37
C GLU A 140 -20.80 -13.29 22.33
N VAL A 141 -21.86 -12.65 21.85
CA VAL A 141 -23.03 -12.31 22.67
C VAL A 141 -23.70 -13.57 23.25
N SER A 142 -23.73 -14.66 22.49
CA SER A 142 -24.25 -15.96 22.94
C SER A 142 -23.43 -16.52 24.11
N ARG A 143 -22.10 -16.46 24.02
CA ARG A 143 -21.19 -16.88 25.10
C ARG A 143 -21.31 -15.98 26.33
N GLU A 144 -21.36 -14.67 26.12
CA GLU A 144 -21.47 -13.67 27.20
C GLU A 144 -22.77 -13.82 27.99
N LEU A 145 -23.89 -14.05 27.31
CA LEU A 145 -25.21 -14.12 27.94
C LEU A 145 -25.64 -15.55 28.33
N GLY A 146 -24.84 -16.57 28.00
CA GLY A 146 -25.15 -17.97 28.27
C GLY A 146 -26.41 -18.48 27.55
N ILE A 147 -26.72 -17.95 26.37
CA ILE A 147 -27.89 -18.32 25.55
C ILE A 147 -27.47 -18.81 24.17
N THR A 148 -28.37 -19.45 23.42
CA THR A 148 -28.05 -19.92 22.06
C THR A 148 -27.90 -18.77 21.06
N ARG A 149 -27.01 -18.94 20.08
CA ARG A 149 -26.83 -17.98 18.95
C ARG A 149 -28.14 -17.65 18.24
N SER A 150 -29.01 -18.64 18.05
CA SER A 150 -30.33 -18.46 17.43
C SER A 150 -31.27 -17.59 18.28
N SER A 151 -31.15 -17.65 19.62
CA SER A 151 -31.90 -16.76 20.51
C SER A 151 -31.39 -15.33 20.41
N VAL A 152 -30.07 -15.12 20.40
CA VAL A 152 -29.45 -13.79 20.19
C VAL A 152 -29.97 -13.16 18.90
N GLN A 153 -29.91 -13.89 17.79
CA GLN A 153 -30.38 -13.41 16.49
C GLN A 153 -31.86 -12.96 16.57
N LYS A 154 -32.74 -13.81 17.12
CA LYS A 154 -34.16 -13.48 17.29
C LYS A 154 -34.37 -12.22 18.14
N PHE A 155 -33.62 -12.06 19.22
CA PHE A 155 -33.72 -10.89 20.08
C PHE A 155 -33.25 -9.61 19.37
N VAL A 156 -32.16 -9.66 18.61
CA VAL A 156 -31.67 -8.53 17.82
C VAL A 156 -32.65 -8.14 16.71
N GLU A 157 -33.19 -9.12 15.98
CA GLU A 157 -34.19 -8.87 14.93
C GLU A 157 -35.49 -8.27 15.47
N ARG A 158 -36.00 -8.77 16.60
CA ARG A 158 -37.16 -8.18 17.26
C ARG A 158 -36.90 -6.76 17.74
N ALA A 159 -35.72 -6.49 18.30
CA ALA A 159 -35.33 -5.15 18.71
C ALA A 159 -35.31 -4.19 17.51
N LYS A 160 -34.68 -4.59 16.39
CA LYS A 160 -34.67 -3.81 15.14
C LYS A 160 -36.08 -3.52 14.64
N ASN A 161 -36.96 -4.51 14.66
CA ASN A 161 -38.35 -4.33 14.22
C ASN A 161 -39.14 -3.35 15.11
N LYS A 162 -38.95 -3.40 16.43
CA LYS A 162 -39.58 -2.45 17.37
C LYS A 162 -39.08 -1.02 17.15
N ILE A 163 -37.77 -0.85 17.01
CA ILE A 163 -37.14 0.45 16.77
C ILE A 163 -37.62 1.04 15.44
N ASN A 164 -37.62 0.25 14.37
CA ASN A 164 -38.09 0.72 13.05
C ASN A 164 -39.54 1.18 13.06
N LYS A 165 -40.42 0.51 13.83
CA LYS A 165 -41.82 0.94 13.99
C LYS A 165 -41.99 2.26 14.74
N LYS A 166 -40.99 2.67 15.52
CA LYS A 166 -41.01 3.92 16.29
C LYS A 166 -40.41 5.10 15.55
N ILE A 167 -39.47 4.82 14.67
CA ILE A 167 -38.79 5.84 13.86
C ILE A 167 -39.58 6.13 12.57
N SER A 168 -40.27 5.13 12.03
CA SER A 168 -41.18 5.29 10.87
C SER A 168 -42.49 5.96 11.25
#